data_AF-A0A4S2MUV4-F1
#
_entry.id   AF-A0A4S2MUV4-F1
#
_cell.length_a   1.000
_cell.length_b   1.000
_cell.length_c   1.000
_cell.angle_alpha   90.00
_cell.angle_beta   90.00
_cell.angle_gamma   90.00
#
_symmetry.space_group_name_H-M   'P 1'
#
loop_
_entity.id
_entity.type
_entity.pdbx_description
1 polymer ?
#
loop_
_entity_poly.entity_id
_entity_poly.type
_entity_poly.pdbx_seq_one_letter_code
_entity_poly.pdbx_strand_id
1 'polypeptide(L)'
;MSLSSRYSLHPRQSSLGGSQPFSASQSQALQTRIQEKRNELENLIALRELSSNLASQMEQLEGKLATLADGTQAVATVLANWHTVLGAISMASTRIPKPPSAETDDPFTTNPAEDEDDLAGFPRNDEGLPMPQTLVRIPVHQGQTEEQEQQQR
;
A
#
# COMPACT_ATOMS: atom_id res chain seq x y z
N MET A 1 14.17 -9.73 -38.35
CA MET A 1 13.70 -8.33 -38.40
C MET A 1 14.90 -7.45 -38.71
N SER A 2 15.09 -7.05 -39.96
CA SER A 2 16.27 -6.30 -40.41
C SER A 2 15.93 -4.82 -40.52
N LEU A 3 16.57 -4.00 -39.68
CA LEU A 3 16.48 -2.54 -39.70
C LEU A 3 17.30 -2.00 -40.87
N SER A 4 16.65 -1.78 -42.01
CA SER A 4 17.28 -1.07 -43.14
C SER A 4 17.27 0.43 -42.89
N SER A 5 18.25 0.91 -42.12
CA SER A 5 18.58 2.33 -42.00
C SER A 5 19.08 2.85 -43.34
N ARG A 6 18.18 3.43 -44.14
CA ARG A 6 18.51 4.06 -45.42
C ARG A 6 18.98 5.48 -45.15
N TYR A 7 20.29 5.63 -44.96
CA TYR A 7 20.96 6.91 -45.12
C TYR A 7 20.64 7.47 -46.52
N SER A 8 19.96 8.61 -46.55
CA SER A 8 19.66 9.36 -47.76
C SER A 8 20.95 9.99 -48.29
N LEU A 9 21.66 9.28 -49.18
CA LEU A 9 22.71 9.88 -49.99
C LEU A 9 22.06 10.75 -51.07
N HIS A 10 22.29 12.06 -50.97
CA HIS A 10 21.93 13.04 -52.00
C HIS A 10 22.65 12.71 -53.31
N PRO A 11 21.95 12.47 -54.43
CA PRO A 11 22.61 12.50 -55.72
C PRO A 11 22.89 13.96 -56.07
N ARG A 12 24.15 14.39 -55.94
CA ARG A 12 24.64 15.60 -56.61
C ARG A 12 24.54 15.34 -58.12
N GLN A 13 23.58 16.02 -58.75
CA GLN A 13 23.28 15.98 -60.17
C GLN A 13 24.49 16.42 -60.99
N SER A 14 25.01 15.54 -61.85
CA SER A 14 26.01 15.86 -62.86
C SER A 14 25.34 16.58 -64.03
N SER A 15 25.82 17.78 -64.36
CA SER A 15 25.34 18.61 -65.46
C SER A 15 25.98 18.19 -66.79
N LEU A 16 25.33 17.32 -67.57
CA LEU A 16 25.58 17.22 -69.01
C LEU A 16 24.29 16.83 -69.76
N GLY A 17 23.82 17.76 -70.60
CA GLY A 17 23.15 17.51 -71.88
C GLY A 17 21.79 16.81 -71.86
N GLY A 18 20.72 17.57 -72.10
CA GLY A 18 19.43 17.04 -72.56
C GLY A 18 18.24 17.79 -72.03
N SER A 19 17.64 18.65 -72.86
CA SER A 19 16.33 19.25 -72.64
C SER A 19 15.24 18.17 -72.69
N GLN A 20 15.00 17.52 -71.55
CA GLN A 20 13.87 16.64 -71.27
C GLN A 20 12.99 17.32 -70.20
N PRO A 21 11.66 17.07 -70.16
CA PRO A 21 10.73 17.67 -69.20
C PRO A 21 10.91 17.06 -67.80
N PHE A 22 12.09 17.29 -67.21
CA PHE A 22 12.54 16.70 -65.95
C PHE A 22 11.90 17.37 -64.73
N SER A 23 11.41 18.61 -64.87
CA SER A 23 10.85 19.41 -63.78
C SER A 23 9.47 18.93 -63.30
N ALA A 24 8.60 18.50 -64.23
CA ALA A 24 7.24 18.03 -63.88
C ALA A 24 7.24 16.66 -63.20
N SER A 25 8.16 15.76 -63.59
CA SER A 25 8.34 14.46 -62.94
C SER A 25 8.93 14.61 -61.52
N GLN A 26 9.87 15.54 -61.34
CA GLN A 26 10.46 15.82 -60.03
C GLN A 26 9.44 16.41 -59.06
N SER A 27 8.57 17.32 -59.51
CA SER A 27 7.53 17.92 -58.66
C SER A 27 6.47 16.89 -58.23
N GLN A 28 6.09 15.97 -59.13
CA GLN A 28 5.21 14.85 -58.78
C GLN A 28 5.83 13.91 -57.73
N ALA A 29 7.11 13.54 -57.87
CA ALA A 29 7.80 12.71 -56.89
C ALA A 29 7.91 13.37 -55.50
N LEU A 30 8.08 14.70 -55.45
CA LEU A 30 8.06 15.46 -54.20
C LEU A 30 6.66 15.50 -53.57
N GLN A 31 5.60 15.67 -54.37
CA GLN A 31 4.22 15.63 -53.88
C GLN A 31 3.88 14.27 -53.26
N THR A 32 4.30 13.15 -53.89
CA THR A 32 4.12 11.82 -53.31
C THR A 32 4.80 11.68 -51.95
N ARG A 33 6.05 12.17 -51.81
CA ARG A 33 6.78 12.14 -50.54
C ARG A 33 6.12 13.02 -49.47
N ILE A 34 5.62 14.19 -49.84
CA ILE A 34 4.89 15.05 -48.90
C ILE A 34 3.64 14.33 -48.39
N GLN A 35 2.93 13.63 -49.26
CA GLN A 35 1.74 12.89 -48.86
C GLN A 35 2.08 11.71 -47.94
N GLU A 36 3.15 10.98 -48.23
CA GLU A 36 3.66 9.92 -47.37
C GLU A 36 4.04 10.47 -45.98
N LYS A 37 4.77 11.60 -45.92
CA LYS A 37 5.13 12.25 -44.65
C LYS A 37 3.94 12.79 -43.87
N ARG A 38 2.88 13.24 -44.55
CA ARG A 38 1.63 13.63 -43.88
C ARG A 38 0.95 12.44 -43.23
N ASN A 39 0.87 11.32 -43.94
CA ASN A 39 0.32 10.07 -43.41
C ASN A 39 1.15 9.53 -42.24
N GLU A 40 2.49 9.56 -42.33
CA GLU A 40 3.37 9.21 -41.22
C GLU A 40 3.10 10.10 -39.98
N LEU A 41 2.96 11.41 -40.18
CA LEU A 41 2.68 12.34 -39.08
C LEU A 41 1.33 12.06 -38.42
N GLU A 42 0.29 11.80 -39.20
CA GLU A 42 -1.03 11.45 -38.68
C GLU A 42 -0.96 10.19 -37.81
N ASN A 43 -0.24 9.17 -38.27
CA ASN A 43 -0.02 7.95 -37.50
C ASN A 43 0.77 8.23 -36.19
N LEU A 44 1.80 9.08 -36.25
CA LEU A 44 2.55 9.47 -35.04
C LEU A 44 1.70 10.24 -34.03
N ILE A 45 0.78 11.10 -34.50
CA ILE A 45 -0.17 11.81 -33.64
C ILE A 45 -1.12 10.80 -32.97
N ALA A 46 -1.66 9.84 -33.73
CA ALA A 46 -2.53 8.80 -33.20
C ALA A 46 -1.80 7.94 -32.14
N LEU A 47 -0.55 7.56 -32.39
CA LEU A 47 0.27 6.84 -31.41
C LEU A 47 0.55 7.66 -30.15
N ARG A 48 0.81 8.96 -30.30
CA ARG A 48 0.99 9.86 -29.15
C ARG A 48 -0.29 9.95 -28.32
N GLU A 49 -1.44 10.11 -28.97
CA GLU A 49 -2.74 10.18 -28.29
C GLU A 49 -3.06 8.88 -27.56
N LEU A 50 -2.82 7.73 -28.21
CA LEU A 50 -2.97 6.41 -27.59
C LEU A 50 -2.05 6.26 -26.36
N SER A 51 -0.80 6.69 -26.48
CA SER A 51 0.17 6.64 -25.38
C SER A 51 -0.24 7.57 -24.23
N SER A 52 -0.79 8.74 -24.53
CA SER A 52 -1.36 9.65 -23.54
C SER A 52 -2.55 9.03 -22.82
N ASN A 53 -3.46 8.40 -23.55
CA ASN A 53 -4.60 7.70 -22.96
C ASN A 53 -4.16 6.54 -22.06
N LEU A 54 -3.19 5.75 -22.52
CA LEU A 54 -2.60 4.68 -21.72
C LEU A 54 -1.97 5.21 -20.43
N ALA A 55 -1.26 6.33 -20.49
CA ALA A 55 -0.71 6.97 -19.29
C ALA A 55 -1.81 7.36 -18.29
N SER A 56 -2.91 7.97 -18.75
CA SER A 56 -4.06 8.27 -17.89
C SER A 56 -4.73 7.02 -17.32
N GLN A 57 -4.79 5.92 -18.08
CA GLN A 57 -5.30 4.64 -17.54
C GLN A 57 -4.39 4.06 -16.46
N MET A 58 -3.07 4.21 -16.59
CA MET A 58 -2.12 3.77 -15.56
C MET A 58 -2.28 4.58 -14.27
N GLU A 59 -2.49 5.90 -14.36
CA GLU A 59 -2.79 6.75 -13.20
C GLU A 59 -4.11 6.36 -12.52
N GLN A 60 -5.16 6.06 -13.30
CA GLN A 60 -6.42 5.55 -12.73
C GLN A 60 -6.25 4.19 -12.05
N LEU A 61 -5.41 3.31 -12.61
CA LEU A 61 -5.08 2.02 -12.00
C LEU A 61 -4.31 2.20 -10.69
N GLU A 62 -3.37 3.14 -10.64
CA GLU A 62 -2.65 3.50 -9.42
C GLU A 62 -3.63 3.92 -8.30
N GLY A 63 -4.57 4.81 -8.59
CA GLY A 63 -5.59 5.22 -7.61
C GLY A 63 -6.46 4.05 -7.12
N LYS A 64 -6.79 3.09 -8.00
CA LYS A 64 -7.51 1.87 -7.62
C LYS A 64 -6.66 0.94 -6.76
N LEU A 65 -5.37 0.82 -7.06
CA LEU A 65 -4.44 0.02 -6.25
C LEU A 65 -4.22 0.64 -4.87
N ALA A 66 -4.15 1.96 -4.77
CA ALA A 66 -4.08 2.67 -3.49
C ALA A 66 -5.32 2.39 -2.63
N THR A 67 -6.52 2.57 -3.20
CA THR A 67 -7.78 2.25 -2.49
C THR A 67 -7.83 0.78 -2.04
N LEU A 68 -7.36 -0.14 -2.88
CA LEU A 68 -7.30 -1.57 -2.52
C LEU A 68 -6.31 -1.81 -1.38
N ALA A 69 -5.13 -1.19 -1.42
CA ALA A 69 -4.13 -1.29 -0.36
C ALA A 69 -4.69 -0.76 0.98
N ASP A 70 -5.33 0.41 0.98
CA ASP A 70 -5.97 0.99 2.17
C ASP A 70 -7.07 0.07 2.72
N GLY A 71 -7.89 -0.51 1.83
CA GLY A 71 -8.90 -1.49 2.21
C GLY A 71 -8.31 -2.74 2.86
N THR A 72 -7.21 -3.28 2.31
CA THR A 72 -6.52 -4.43 2.91
C THR A 72 -5.88 -4.10 4.26
N GLN A 73 -5.35 -2.89 4.43
CA GLN A 73 -4.83 -2.42 5.71
C GLN A 73 -5.94 -2.32 6.76
N ALA A 74 -7.12 -1.80 6.39
CA ALA A 74 -8.28 -1.75 7.28
C ALA A 74 -8.76 -3.15 7.70
N VAL A 75 -8.75 -4.13 6.79
CA VAL A 75 -9.06 -5.52 7.15
C VAL A 75 -8.01 -6.11 8.09
N ALA A 76 -6.72 -5.83 7.84
CA ALA A 76 -5.63 -6.28 8.70
C ALA A 76 -5.74 -5.73 10.14
N THR A 77 -6.12 -4.45 10.31
CA THR A 77 -6.33 -3.86 11.65
C THR A 77 -7.52 -4.49 12.37
N VAL A 78 -8.61 -4.77 11.65
CA VAL A 78 -9.75 -5.51 12.20
C VAL A 78 -9.29 -6.90 12.65
N LEU A 79 -8.61 -7.67 11.80
CA LEU A 79 -8.12 -9.01 12.16
C LEU A 79 -7.17 -8.98 13.37
N ALA A 80 -6.28 -7.99 13.46
CA ALA A 80 -5.40 -7.81 14.62
C ALA A 80 -6.19 -7.49 15.90
N ASN A 81 -7.27 -6.70 15.80
CA ASN A 81 -8.17 -6.45 16.91
C ASN A 81 -8.88 -7.73 17.35
N TRP A 82 -9.48 -8.48 16.41
CA TRP A 82 -10.17 -9.74 16.71
C TRP A 82 -9.24 -10.79 17.31
N HIS A 83 -7.98 -10.85 16.86
CA HIS A 83 -6.96 -11.71 17.48
C HIS A 83 -6.76 -11.38 18.96
N THR A 84 -6.69 -10.09 19.30
CA THR A 84 -6.55 -9.62 20.69
C THR A 84 -7.78 -9.98 21.53
N VAL A 85 -8.99 -9.77 20.99
CA VAL A 85 -10.25 -10.10 21.67
C VAL A 85 -10.37 -11.60 21.92
N LEU A 86 -10.14 -12.43 20.91
CA LEU A 86 -10.20 -13.90 21.03
C LEU A 86 -9.11 -14.44 21.97
N GLY A 87 -7.90 -13.84 21.94
CA GLY A 87 -6.84 -14.15 22.88
C GLY A 87 -7.22 -13.85 24.33
N ALA A 88 -7.83 -12.69 24.58
CA ALA A 88 -8.32 -12.32 25.91
C ALA A 88 -9.41 -13.28 26.42
N ILE A 89 -10.36 -13.64 25.55
CA ILE A 89 -11.41 -14.62 25.87
C ILE A 89 -10.81 -15.98 26.18
N SER A 90 -9.84 -16.45 25.39
CA SER A 90 -9.18 -17.74 25.62
C SER A 90 -8.41 -17.78 26.95
N MET A 91 -7.66 -16.73 27.28
CA MET A 91 -6.96 -16.61 28.56
C MET A 91 -7.93 -16.52 29.75
N ALA A 92 -9.09 -15.88 29.57
CA ALA A 92 -10.13 -15.85 30.60
C ALA A 92 -10.85 -17.21 30.74
N SER A 93 -11.18 -17.87 29.62
CA SER A 93 -11.93 -19.12 29.59
C SER A 93 -11.14 -20.34 30.05
N THR A 94 -9.80 -20.30 29.98
CA THR A 94 -8.93 -21.40 30.43
C THR A 94 -8.55 -21.29 31.91
N ARG A 95 -8.86 -20.17 32.56
CA ARG A 95 -8.61 -19.94 34.00
C ARG A 95 -9.87 -20.16 34.84
N ILE A 96 -10.43 -21.37 34.79
CA ILE A 96 -11.24 -21.88 35.91
C ILE A 96 -10.26 -22.66 36.79
N PRO A 97 -9.81 -22.10 37.94
CA PRO A 97 -9.02 -22.87 38.89
C PRO A 97 -9.83 -24.09 39.32
N LYS A 98 -9.24 -25.28 39.15
CA LYS A 98 -9.81 -26.49 39.74
C LYS A 98 -9.79 -26.29 41.26
N PRO A 99 -10.93 -26.38 41.98
CA PRO A 99 -10.92 -26.29 43.43
C PRO A 99 -9.93 -27.34 43.96
N PRO A 100 -9.11 -27.01 44.97
CA PRO A 100 -8.22 -27.99 45.58
C PRO A 100 -9.10 -29.16 46.02
N SER A 101 -8.89 -30.31 45.38
CA SER A 101 -9.47 -31.55 45.84
C SER A 101 -8.77 -31.82 47.16
N ALA A 102 -9.53 -31.75 48.26
CA ALA A 102 -9.07 -32.25 49.53
C ALA A 102 -8.47 -33.64 49.30
N GLU A 103 -7.32 -33.91 49.91
CA GLU A 103 -6.53 -35.14 49.82
C GLU A 103 -5.48 -35.17 48.70
N THR A 104 -4.32 -34.54 48.93
CA THR A 104 -3.05 -35.29 49.08
C THR A 104 -2.00 -34.41 49.76
N ASP A 105 -1.52 -34.87 50.92
CA ASP A 105 -0.28 -34.43 51.55
C ASP A 105 0.90 -34.64 50.58
N ASP A 106 1.69 -33.60 50.30
CA ASP A 106 3.10 -33.79 49.95
C ASP A 106 3.99 -32.62 50.45
N PRO A 107 5.01 -32.89 51.29
CA PRO A 107 5.73 -31.90 52.11
C PRO A 107 6.97 -31.25 51.45
N PHE A 108 6.99 -31.00 50.13
CA PHE A 108 8.22 -30.50 49.47
C PHE A 108 8.10 -29.41 48.39
N THR A 109 6.99 -28.69 48.25
CA THR A 109 7.00 -27.48 47.39
C THR A 109 6.73 -26.24 48.22
N THR A 110 7.81 -25.74 48.83
CA THR A 110 8.03 -24.36 49.31
C THR A 110 6.79 -23.45 49.33
N ASN A 111 6.09 -23.48 50.46
CA ASN A 111 5.41 -22.27 50.95
C ASN A 111 6.48 -21.19 51.14
N PRO A 112 6.35 -19.98 50.58
CA PRO A 112 6.93 -18.81 51.21
C PRO A 112 6.12 -18.61 52.50
N ALA A 113 6.65 -19.12 53.61
CA ALA A 113 6.24 -18.67 54.92
C ALA A 113 6.65 -17.20 55.04
N GLU A 114 5.68 -16.36 55.39
CA GLU A 114 5.86 -15.29 56.37
C GLU A 114 6.91 -14.23 56.02
N ASP A 115 6.52 -13.29 55.16
CA ASP A 115 6.77 -11.87 55.41
C ASP A 115 5.39 -11.21 55.57
N GLU A 116 4.84 -11.30 56.78
CA GLU A 116 3.80 -10.40 57.25
C GLU A 116 4.43 -9.02 57.43
N ASP A 117 4.45 -8.19 56.38
CA ASP A 117 4.32 -6.71 56.46
C ASP A 117 4.52 -5.94 55.13
N ASP A 118 4.90 -6.55 54.00
CA ASP A 118 5.32 -5.77 52.81
C ASP A 118 4.44 -5.81 51.54
N LEU A 119 3.18 -6.27 51.59
CA LEU A 119 2.20 -6.02 50.51
C LEU A 119 0.86 -5.48 51.04
N ALA A 120 0.92 -4.39 51.81
CA ALA A 120 -0.24 -3.59 52.18
C ALA A 120 -0.94 -3.01 50.93
N GLY A 121 -2.14 -3.51 50.60
CA GLY A 121 -3.12 -2.75 49.81
C GLY A 121 -3.81 -3.44 48.63
N PHE A 122 -3.53 -4.70 48.31
CA PHE A 122 -4.21 -5.36 47.19
C PHE A 122 -5.48 -6.11 47.63
N PRO A 123 -6.66 -5.84 47.01
CA PRO A 123 -7.90 -6.52 47.36
C PRO A 123 -7.79 -8.03 47.07
N ARG A 124 -8.24 -8.85 48.01
CA ARG A 124 -8.34 -10.31 47.89
C ARG A 124 -9.81 -10.71 47.67
N ASN A 125 -10.07 -11.81 46.95
CA ASN A 125 -11.43 -12.34 46.77
C ASN A 125 -11.90 -13.08 48.05
N ASP A 126 -13.17 -13.52 48.08
CA ASP A 126 -13.76 -14.27 49.21
C ASP A 126 -13.01 -15.58 49.54
N GLU A 127 -12.16 -16.05 48.62
CA GLU A 127 -11.31 -17.25 48.75
C GLU A 127 -9.87 -16.92 49.19
N GLY A 128 -9.56 -15.66 49.53
CA GLY A 128 -8.25 -15.22 49.99
C GLY A 128 -7.19 -15.06 48.91
N LEU A 129 -7.54 -15.27 47.63
CA LEU A 129 -6.64 -15.12 46.49
C LEU A 129 -6.49 -13.63 46.11
N PRO A 130 -5.26 -13.17 45.77
CA PRO A 130 -5.05 -11.79 45.34
C PRO A 130 -5.79 -11.50 44.03
N MET A 131 -6.61 -10.45 44.03
CA MET A 131 -7.38 -10.05 42.84
C MET A 131 -6.43 -9.42 41.81
N PRO A 132 -6.55 -9.75 40.51
CA PRO A 132 -5.72 -9.13 39.48
C PRO A 132 -5.97 -7.62 39.40
N GLN A 133 -4.91 -6.85 39.16
CA GLN A 133 -5.02 -5.40 38.93
C GLN A 133 -5.81 -5.09 37.64
N THR A 134 -6.59 -4.02 37.65
CA THR A 134 -7.51 -3.64 36.56
C THR A 134 -6.90 -2.68 35.52
N LEU A 135 -5.58 -2.60 35.44
CA LEU A 135 -4.88 -1.69 34.53
C LEU A 135 -5.11 -2.07 33.07
N VAL A 136 -5.69 -1.15 32.31
CA VAL A 136 -5.95 -1.30 30.86
C VAL A 136 -5.39 -0.12 30.08
N ARG A 137 -4.98 -0.36 28.83
CA ARG A 137 -4.50 0.69 27.93
C ARG A 137 -5.67 1.30 27.17
N ILE A 138 -5.95 2.58 27.40
CA ILE A 138 -6.95 3.35 26.65
C ILE A 138 -6.21 4.38 25.81
N PRO A 139 -6.34 4.35 24.46
CA PRO A 139 -5.78 5.39 23.62
C PRO A 139 -6.35 6.77 23.97
N VAL A 140 -5.47 7.75 24.19
CA VAL A 140 -5.85 9.16 24.38
C VAL A 140 -5.68 9.90 23.05
N HIS A 141 -6.73 10.56 22.57
CA HIS A 141 -6.71 11.31 21.31
C HIS A 141 -6.05 12.68 21.56
N GLN A 142 -4.71 12.74 21.50
CA GLN A 142 -3.96 13.96 21.83
C GLN A 142 -4.18 15.14 20.85
N GLY A 143 -4.81 14.92 19.69
CA GLY A 143 -4.93 15.95 18.64
C GLY A 143 -6.17 16.87 18.70
N GLN A 144 -7.25 16.51 19.41
CA GLN A 144 -8.49 17.31 19.40
C GLN A 144 -8.55 18.37 20.50
N THR A 145 -7.74 18.23 21.56
CA THR A 145 -7.75 19.16 22.69
C THR A 145 -7.01 20.47 22.36
N GLU A 146 -5.96 20.42 21.55
CA GLU A 146 -5.13 21.60 21.23
C GLU A 146 -5.83 22.58 20.27
N GLU A 147 -6.69 22.10 19.36
CA GLU A 147 -7.43 22.95 18.41
C GLU A 147 -8.59 23.72 19.08
N GLN A 148 -9.23 23.14 20.11
CA GLN A 148 -10.31 23.80 20.85
C GLN A 148 -9.79 24.89 21.81
N GLU A 149 -8.56 24.76 22.31
CA GLU A 149 -7.94 25.73 23.21
C GLU A 149 -7.38 26.95 22.45
N GLN A 150 -6.93 26.78 21.20
CA GLN A 150 -6.47 27.88 20.35
C GLN A 150 -7.61 28.73 19.77
N GLN A 151 -8.83 28.21 19.63
CA GLN A 151 -10.00 28.99 19.19
C GLN A 151 -10.67 29.82 20.30
N GLN A 152 -10.26 29.64 21.56
CA GLN A 152 -10.79 30.38 22.72
C GLN A 152 -9.81 31.45 23.26
N ARG A 153 -8.72 31.73 22.55
CA ARG A 153 -7.79 32.84 22.82
C ARG A 153 -7.82 33.87 21.69
#